data_AF-A0A558J3R4-F1
#
_entry.id   AF-A0A558J3R4-F1
#
_cell.length_a   1.000
_cell.length_b   1.000
_cell.length_c   1.000
_cell.angle_alpha   90.00
_cell.angle_beta   90.00
_cell.angle_gamma   90.00
#
_symmetry.space_group_name_H-M   'P 1'
#
loop_
_entity.id
_entity.type
_entity.pdbx_description
1 polymer ?
#
loop_
_entity_poly.entity_id
_entity_poly.type
_entity_poly.pdbx_seq_one_letter_code
_entity_poly.pdbx_strand_id
1 'polypeptide(L)' 'MATVTNASSISVSPAIGGFVGTLRGKRATGTTHRDAALNVARKVYGPKVNVVNDYLRDSDIAAGIHYRYHINYRANRGAA' A
#
# COMPACT_ATOMS: atom_id res chain seq x y z
N MET A 1 -1.04 -15.65 17.24
CA MET A 1 -1.60 -14.72 16.23
C MET A 1 -0.58 -14.56 15.11
N ALA A 2 -0.87 -15.03 13.89
CA ALA A 2 0.05 -14.91 12.76
C ALA A 2 -0.13 -13.54 12.09
N THR A 3 0.86 -12.67 12.22
CA THR A 3 0.98 -11.50 11.33
C THR A 3 1.35 -12.02 9.96
N VAL A 4 0.37 -12.11 9.06
CA VAL A 4 0.65 -12.47 7.68
C VAL A 4 1.15 -11.20 7.01
N THR A 5 2.46 -11.11 6.84
CA THR A 5 3.08 -10.14 5.93
C THR A 5 2.76 -10.60 4.51
N ASN A 6 1.55 -10.32 4.05
CA ASN A 6 1.25 -10.52 2.64
C ASN A 6 2.04 -9.43 1.91
N ALA A 7 3.11 -9.83 1.24
CA ALA A 7 4.07 -8.97 0.55
C ALA A 7 3.48 -8.25 -0.69
N SER A 8 2.18 -7.93 -0.65
CA SER A 8 1.53 -7.11 -1.65
C SER A 8 2.07 -5.69 -1.51
N SER A 9 3.05 -5.37 -2.35
CA SER A 9 3.65 -4.05 -2.39
C SER A 9 2.68 -3.05 -3.02
N ILE A 10 2.52 -1.91 -2.36
CA ILE A 10 1.77 -0.76 -2.86
C ILE A 10 2.78 0.18 -3.51
N SER A 11 2.54 0.49 -4.77
CA SER A 11 3.28 1.51 -5.50
C SER A 11 2.59 2.84 -5.32
N VAL A 12 3.34 3.86 -4.88
CA VAL A 12 2.84 5.23 -4.74
C VAL A 12 3.65 6.17 -5.61
N SER A 13 2.92 6.94 -6.41
CA SER A 13 3.49 7.95 -7.30
C SER A 13 2.92 9.32 -6.98
N PRO A 14 3.67 10.41 -7.24
CA PRO A 14 3.14 11.76 -7.23
C PRO A 14 1.98 11.90 -8.22
N ALA A 15 0.97 12.69 -7.85
CA ALA A 15 -0.16 13.04 -8.71
C ALA A 15 -0.50 14.52 -8.54
N ILE A 16 -1.30 15.08 -9.44
CA ILE A 16 -1.75 16.48 -9.31
C ILE A 16 -2.51 16.63 -7.98
N GLY A 17 -2.00 17.48 -7.10
CA GLY A 17 -2.61 17.75 -5.79
C GLY A 17 -2.29 16.73 -4.69
N GLY A 18 -1.31 15.83 -4.86
CA GLY A 18 -0.86 14.93 -3.80
C GLY A 18 -0.22 13.64 -4.32
N PHE A 19 -0.69 12.50 -3.84
CA PHE A 19 -0.14 11.19 -4.17
C PHE A 19 -1.24 10.20 -4.55
N VAL A 20 -0.90 9.24 -5.40
CA VAL A 20 -1.77 8.12 -5.77
C VAL A 20 -1.11 6.79 -5.43
N GLY A 21 -1.79 5.99 -4.62
CA GLY A 21 -1.41 4.62 -4.30
C GLY A 21 -2.15 3.65 -5.21
N THR A 22 -1.42 2.70 -5.80
CA THR A 22 -1.96 1.64 -6.65
C THR A 22 -1.69 0.27 -6.03
N LEU A 23 -2.73 -0.56 -5.96
CA LEU A 23 -2.67 -1.90 -5.38
C LEU A 23 -3.74 -2.80 -6.01
N ARG A 24 -3.34 -3.94 -6.58
CA ARG A 24 -4.23 -4.93 -7.22
C ARG A 24 -5.26 -4.30 -8.20
N GLY A 25 -4.80 -3.35 -9.02
CA GLY A 25 -5.65 -2.63 -9.99
C GLY A 25 -6.61 -1.59 -9.37
N LYS A 26 -6.60 -1.40 -8.04
CA LYS A 26 -7.31 -0.32 -7.35
C LYS A 26 -6.39 0.87 -7.16
N ARG A 27 -7.01 2.06 -7.11
CA ARG A 27 -6.34 3.34 -6.88
C ARG A 27 -7.00 4.12 -5.74
N ALA A 28 -6.18 4.81 -4.96
CA ALA A 28 -6.64 5.80 -4.01
C ALA A 28 -5.67 6.97 -3.93
N THR A 29 -6.20 8.17 -3.72
CA THR A 29 -5.41 9.38 -3.54
C THR A 29 -5.25 9.69 -2.06
N GLY A 30 -4.23 10.49 -1.75
CA GLY A 30 -3.97 11.03 -0.43
C GLY A 30 -3.17 12.33 -0.53
N THR A 31 -3.28 13.17 0.50
CA THR A 31 -2.46 14.38 0.64
C THR A 31 -1.00 14.04 0.88
N THR A 32 -0.74 12.96 1.60
CA THR A 32 0.60 12.39 1.80
C THR A 32 0.74 11.04 1.08
N HIS A 33 1.99 10.68 0.75
CA HIS A 33 2.31 9.39 0.13
C HIS A 33 1.86 8.20 1.00
N ARG A 34 1.97 8.33 2.33
CA ARG A 34 1.49 7.33 3.28
C ARG A 34 -0.03 7.24 3.32
N ASP A 35 -0.74 8.35 3.27
CA ASP A 35 -2.22 8.34 3.23
C ASP A 35 -2.73 7.69 1.95
N ALA A 36 -2.11 7.97 0.80
CA ALA A 36 -2.47 7.33 -0.46
C ALA A 36 -2.29 5.80 -0.38
N ALA A 37 -1.19 5.34 0.22
CA ALA A 37 -0.95 3.91 0.48
C ALA A 37 -2.00 3.31 1.44
N LEU A 38 -2.29 3.99 2.55
CA LEU A 38 -3.25 3.52 3.54
C LEU A 38 -4.68 3.46 2.97
N ASN A 39 -5.08 4.47 2.20
CA ASN A 39 -6.39 4.55 1.55
C ASN A 39 -6.57 3.42 0.54
N VAL A 40 -5.57 3.13 -0.30
CA VAL A 40 -5.68 2.04 -1.26
C VAL A 40 -5.65 0.67 -0.57
N ALA A 41 -4.83 0.51 0.49
CA ALA A 41 -4.82 -0.70 1.30
C ALA A 41 -6.18 -0.97 1.92
N ARG A 42 -6.82 0.05 2.50
CA ARG A 42 -8.15 -0.04 3.12
C ARG A 42 -9.24 -0.41 2.11
N LYS A 43 -9.14 0.08 0.86
CA LYS A 43 -10.07 -0.31 -0.21
C LYS A 43 -9.98 -1.79 -0.60
N VAL A 44 -8.79 -2.38 -0.49
CA VAL A 44 -8.56 -3.78 -0.92
C VAL A 44 -8.78 -4.78 0.20
N TYR A 45 -8.35 -4.45 1.43
CA TYR A 45 -8.31 -5.38 2.56
C TYR A 45 -9.23 -5.00 3.74
N GLY A 46 -9.90 -3.85 3.66
CA GLY A 46 -10.79 -3.35 4.72
C GLY A 46 -10.10 -2.41 5.72
N PRO A 47 -10.84 -1.87 6.70
CA PRO A 47 -10.38 -0.75 7.54
C PRO A 47 -9.25 -1.13 8.51
N LYS A 48 -9.12 -2.40 8.90
CA LYS A 48 -8.12 -2.91 9.86
C LYS A 48 -6.79 -3.30 9.19
N VAL A 49 -6.21 -2.38 8.43
CA VAL A 49 -4.90 -2.56 7.82
C VAL A 49 -3.96 -1.42 8.15
N ASN A 50 -2.67 -1.72 8.18
CA ASN A 50 -1.62 -0.73 8.27
C ASN A 50 -0.63 -0.92 7.12
N VAL A 51 0.10 0.15 6.82
CA VAL A 51 1.15 0.16 5.81
C VAL A 51 2.47 0.53 6.45
N VAL A 52 3.53 -0.12 6.01
CA VAL A 52 4.92 0.11 6.47
C VAL A 52 5.75 0.47 5.24
N ASN A 53 6.65 1.43 5.39
CA ASN A 53 7.53 1.82 4.29
C ASN A 53 8.41 0.62 3.89
N ASP A 54 8.55 0.40 2.59
CA ASP A 54 9.41 -0.63 2.02
C ASP A 54 10.50 0.02 1.18
N TYR A 55 11.58 -0.72 0.92
CA TYR A 55 12.65 -0.24 0.07
C TYR A 55 12.18 -0.15 -1.39
N LEU A 56 12.52 0.95 -2.05
CA LEU A 56 12.36 1.05 -3.49
C LEU A 56 13.30 0.06 -4.19
N ARG A 57 12.79 -0.60 -5.22
CA ARG A 57 13.60 -1.39 -6.14
C ARG A 57 13.98 -0.53 -7.34
N ASP A 58 15.07 -0.85 -8.02
CA ASP A 58 15.48 -0.11 -9.23
C ASP A 58 14.38 -0.10 -10.31
N SER A 59 13.61 -1.20 -10.41
CA SER A 59 12.44 -1.30 -11.30
C SER A 59 11.33 -0.31 -10.96
N ASP A 60 11.18 0.07 -9.68
CA ASP A 60 10.16 1.03 -9.24
C ASP A 60 10.54 2.44 -9.69
N ILE A 61 11.82 2.80 -9.58
CA ILE A 61 12.35 4.08 -10.03
C ILE A 61 12.16 4.22 -11.54
N ALA A 62 12.50 3.18 -12.31
CA ALA A 62 12.28 3.14 -13.75
C ALA A 62 10.78 3.29 -14.14
N ALA A 63 9.86 2.88 -13.26
CA ALA A 63 8.42 3.00 -13.45
C ALA A 63 7.83 4.32 -12.91
N GLY A 64 8.67 5.27 -12.44
CA GLY A 64 8.20 6.53 -11.87
C GLY A 64 7.48 6.36 -10.52
N ILE A 65 7.82 5.31 -9.77
CA ILE A 65 7.32 5.06 -8.41
C ILE A 65 8.34 5.66 -7.43
N HIS A 66 7.85 6.56 -6.59
CA HIS A 66 8.71 7.30 -5.65
C HIS A 66 8.61 6.76 -4.21
N TYR A 67 7.56 6.00 -3.90
CA TYR A 67 7.40 5.37 -2.59
C TYR A 67 6.80 3.98 -2.74
N ARG A 68 7.31 3.02 -1.97
CA ARG A 68 6.80 1.65 -1.91
C ARG A 68 6.39 1.34 -0.47
N TYR A 69 5.24 0.68 -0.32
CA TYR A 69 4.72 0.30 0.99
C TYR A 69 4.36 -1.18 1.04
N HIS A 70 4.59 -1.81 2.17
CA HIS A 70 4.12 -3.16 2.48
C HIS A 70 2.91 -3.12 3.39
N ILE A 71 1.95 -4.00 3.11
CA ILE A 71 0.74 -4.12 3.91
C ILE A 71 1.03 -5.03 5.07
N ASN A 72 0.84 -4.50 6.27
CA ASN A 72 0.83 -5.28 7.48
C ASN A 72 -0.63 -5.45 7.91
N TYR A 73 -1.18 -6.65 7.69
CA TYR A 73 -2.50 -7.00 8.20
C TYR A 73 -2.40 -8.20 9.14
N ARG A 74 -3.12 -8.12 10.26
CA ARG A 74 -3.35 -9.29 11.10
C ARG A 74 -4.36 -10.16 10.38
N ALA A 75 -3.90 -11.23 9.75
CA ALA A 75 -4.81 -12.24 9.26
C ALA A 75 -5.44 -12.89 10.49
N ASN A 76 -6.70 -12.56 10.78
CA ASN A 76 -7.57 -13.52 11.46
C ASN A 76 -7.82 -14.65 10.44
N ARG A 77 -6.82 -15.50 10.20
CA ARG A 77 -6.99 -16.73 9.44
C ARG A 77 -7.57 -17.76 10.42
N GLY A 78 -8.89 -17.97 10.35
CA GLY A 78 -9.56 -19.12 10.99
C GLY A 78 -10.18 -18.87 12.37
N ALA A 79 -11.25 -18.10 12.40
CA ALA A 79 -12.42 -18.38 13.24
C ALA A 79 -13.64 -18.30 12.32
N ALA A 80 -13.80 -19.33 11.49
CA ALA A 80 -14.99 -19.62 10.70
C ALA A 80 -15.00 -21.12 10.46
#